data_AF-A0AAW3ZFW3-F1
#
_entry.id   AF-A0AAW3ZFW3-F1
#
_cell.length_a   1.000
_cell.length_b   1.000
_cell.length_c   1.000
_cell.angle_alpha   90.00
_cell.angle_beta   90.00
_cell.angle_gamma   90.00
#
_symmetry.space_group_name_H-M   'P 1'
#
loop_
_entity.id
_entity.type
_entity.pdbx_description
1 polymer ?
#
loop_
_entity_poly.entity_id
_entity_poly.type
_entity_poly.pdbx_seq_one_letter_code
_entity_poly.pdbx_strand_id
1 'polypeptide(L)'
;MRYVVACISNYTRQPFCNLPECFAGWMARHHPGSGEPYEPATVVDRFDVSSATEFCLPMVFDLQAREMIWADIAVSTSPQWQNNVHNNLAGVSLMLRALTQLRKLDLHTLFELHVRARGSSVDSLDDADTVFAEHQGITPMDLDRISAEFL
;
A
#
# COMPACT_ATOMS: atom_id res chain seq x y z
N MET A 1 14.66 -8.38 12.58
CA MET A 1 13.46 -7.54 12.36
C MET A 1 12.77 -8.07 11.10
N ARG A 2 11.47 -8.40 11.15
CA ARG A 2 10.74 -8.92 9.98
C ARG A 2 9.89 -7.85 9.31
N TYR A 3 9.12 -7.10 10.10
CA TYR A 3 8.18 -6.11 9.58
C TYR A 3 8.62 -4.69 9.90
N VAL A 4 8.33 -3.77 8.98
CA VAL A 4 8.37 -2.31 9.19
C VAL A 4 6.97 -1.77 8.93
N VAL A 5 6.40 -1.05 9.89
CA VAL A 5 5.06 -0.46 9.76
C VAL A 5 5.20 1.04 9.58
N ALA A 6 4.67 1.58 8.48
CA ALA A 6 4.58 3.02 8.31
C ALA A 6 3.50 3.57 9.25
N CYS A 7 3.86 4.58 10.06
CA CYS A 7 2.95 5.26 10.97
C CYS A 7 2.96 6.74 10.62
N ILE A 8 1.83 7.29 10.19
CA ILE A 8 1.71 8.70 9.81
C ILE A 8 0.79 9.40 10.82
N SER A 9 1.28 10.49 11.39
CA SER A 9 0.57 11.30 12.39
C SER A 9 0.53 12.76 11.95
N ASN A 10 -0.62 13.41 12.09
CA ASN A 10 -0.72 14.86 11.98
C ASN A 10 -0.78 15.52 13.38
N TYR A 11 0.25 16.29 13.74
CA TYR A 11 0.36 16.89 15.07
C TYR A 11 -0.39 18.23 15.23
N THR A 12 -0.85 18.82 14.14
CA THR A 12 -1.63 20.07 14.18
C THR A 12 -3.12 19.84 14.46
N ARG A 13 -3.54 18.57 14.60
CA ARG A 13 -4.90 18.15 15.01
C ARG A 13 -6.01 18.43 13.98
N GLN A 14 -5.66 18.61 12.71
CA GLN A 14 -6.65 18.53 11.63
C GLN A 14 -6.63 17.12 11.00
N PRO A 15 -7.78 16.59 10.59
CA PRO A 15 -7.80 15.35 9.82
C PRO A 15 -7.06 15.52 8.49
N PHE A 16 -6.52 14.43 7.95
CA PHE A 16 -5.75 14.47 6.70
C PHE A 16 -6.58 15.02 5.53
N CYS A 17 -7.88 14.72 5.47
CA CYS A 17 -8.80 15.26 4.45
C CYS A 17 -8.90 16.80 4.40
N ASN A 18 -8.48 17.50 5.46
CA ASN A 18 -8.52 18.96 5.53
C ASN A 18 -7.17 19.60 5.18
N LEU A 19 -6.13 18.80 4.90
CA LEU A 19 -4.85 19.29 4.45
C LEU A 19 -4.91 19.58 2.93
N PRO A 20 -4.37 20.71 2.47
CA PRO A 20 -4.42 21.07 1.04
C PRO A 20 -3.63 20.08 0.17
N GLU A 21 -2.50 19.57 0.66
CA GLU A 21 -1.70 18.55 0.00
C GLU A 21 -1.20 17.56 1.07
N CYS A 22 -1.65 16.31 1.02
CA CYS A 22 -1.21 15.25 1.92
C CYS A 22 -1.03 13.94 1.17
N PHE A 23 0.21 13.50 1.06
CA PHE A 23 0.58 12.30 0.33
C PHE A 23 1.69 11.55 1.06
N ALA A 24 1.74 10.26 0.83
CA ALA A 24 2.82 9.40 1.29
C ALA A 24 3.22 8.44 0.17
N GLY A 25 4.35 7.78 0.35
CA GLY A 25 4.92 6.92 -0.67
C GLY A 25 6.21 6.29 -0.16
N TRP A 26 6.82 5.47 -1.00
CA TRP A 26 8.10 4.84 -0.69
C TRP A 26 9.03 4.82 -1.89
N MET A 27 10.32 4.82 -1.59
CA MET A 27 11.40 4.64 -2.55
C MET A 27 12.43 3.68 -1.96
N ALA A 28 13.00 2.83 -2.80
CA ALA A 28 14.14 2.02 -2.41
C ALA A 28 15.43 2.85 -2.52
N ARG A 29 16.38 2.62 -1.62
CA ARG A 29 17.70 3.27 -1.63
C ARG A 29 18.77 2.20 -1.75
N HIS A 30 19.68 2.34 -2.71
CA HIS A 30 20.80 1.41 -2.88
C HIS A 30 21.82 1.51 -1.74
N HIS A 31 22.04 2.72 -1.21
CA HIS A 31 23.02 2.99 -0.16
C HIS A 31 22.35 3.63 1.06
N PRO A 32 21.90 2.83 2.05
CA PRO A 32 21.32 3.34 3.28
C PRO A 32 22.30 4.27 4.01
N GLY A 33 21.83 5.44 4.46
CA GLY A 33 22.66 6.40 5.19
C GLY A 33 23.67 7.19 4.34
N SER A 34 23.59 7.09 3.00
CA SER A 34 24.48 7.80 2.07
C SER A 34 24.41 9.34 2.16
N GLY A 35 23.30 9.88 2.67
CA GLY A 35 23.03 11.32 2.62
C GLY A 35 22.72 11.85 1.22
N GLU A 36 22.56 10.97 0.22
CA GLU A 36 22.14 11.36 -1.13
C GLU A 36 20.81 12.14 -1.09
N PRO A 37 20.66 13.18 -1.94
CA PRO A 37 19.45 13.95 -2.02
C PRO A 37 18.26 13.07 -2.46
N TYR A 38 17.06 13.53 -2.14
CA TYR A 38 15.84 12.91 -2.62
C TYR A 38 15.75 12.96 -4.15
N GLU A 39 15.50 11.81 -4.79
CA GLU A 39 15.34 11.68 -6.23
C GLU A 39 13.90 11.23 -6.56
N PRO A 40 13.01 12.16 -7.00
CA PRO A 40 11.61 11.85 -7.24
C PRO A 40 11.37 10.70 -8.22
N ALA A 41 12.27 10.51 -9.20
CA ALA A 41 12.16 9.45 -10.21
C ALA A 41 12.36 8.03 -9.63
N THR A 42 12.86 7.92 -8.39
CA THR A 42 13.08 6.64 -7.69
C THR A 42 11.93 6.26 -6.76
N VAL A 43 10.90 7.11 -6.68
CA VAL A 43 9.66 6.78 -5.95
C VAL A 43 8.97 5.63 -6.67
N VAL A 44 8.78 4.54 -5.93
CA VAL A 44 8.10 3.34 -6.45
C VAL A 44 6.61 3.60 -6.54
N ASP A 45 6.04 4.23 -5.51
CA ASP A 45 4.64 4.56 -5.47
C ASP A 45 4.39 5.78 -4.56
N ARG A 46 3.33 6.53 -4.89
CA ARG A 46 2.85 7.71 -4.19
C ARG A 46 1.32 7.71 -4.22
N PHE A 47 0.73 7.90 -3.06
CA PHE A 47 -0.71 7.94 -2.88
C PHE A 47 -1.13 9.11 -1.98
N ASP A 48 -2.38 9.51 -2.13
CA ASP A 48 -2.99 10.55 -1.31
C ASP A 48 -3.39 9.99 0.05
N VAL A 49 -3.14 10.77 1.10
CA VAL A 49 -3.62 10.50 2.46
C VAL A 49 -4.77 11.45 2.72
N SER A 50 -5.99 10.95 2.55
CA SER A 50 -7.21 11.76 2.55
C SER A 50 -8.25 11.31 3.60
N SER A 51 -7.85 10.51 4.58
CA SER A 51 -8.77 10.02 5.61
C SER A 51 -9.24 11.13 6.56
N ALA A 52 -10.45 10.99 7.10
CA ALA A 52 -11.01 11.87 8.14
C ALA A 52 -10.41 11.57 9.54
N THR A 53 -9.11 11.30 9.61
CA THR A 53 -8.38 10.95 10.84
C THR A 53 -7.07 11.72 10.92
N GLU A 54 -6.45 11.75 12.11
CA GLU A 54 -5.14 12.38 12.35
C GLU A 54 -3.99 11.35 12.36
N PHE A 55 -4.32 10.06 12.35
CA PHE A 55 -3.36 8.96 12.37
C PHE A 55 -3.77 7.86 11.39
N CYS A 56 -2.80 7.29 10.68
CA CYS A 56 -3.01 6.14 9.82
C CYS A 56 -1.77 5.23 9.73
N LEU A 57 -2.03 3.97 9.39
CA LEU A 57 -1.04 2.97 9.03
C LEU A 57 -1.29 2.57 7.57
N PRO A 58 -0.66 3.25 6.59
CA PRO A 58 -0.99 3.01 5.19
C PRO A 58 -0.42 1.70 4.65
N MET A 59 0.75 1.27 5.16
CA MET A 59 1.45 0.10 4.63
C MET A 59 2.34 -0.59 5.68
N VAL A 60 2.63 -1.86 5.39
CA VAL A 60 3.60 -2.69 6.11
C VAL A 60 4.58 -3.29 5.11
N PHE A 61 5.88 -3.22 5.39
CA PHE A 61 6.90 -3.95 4.64
C PHE A 61 7.25 -5.26 5.35
N ASP A 62 7.05 -6.41 4.70
CA ASP A 62 7.65 -7.69 5.12
C ASP A 62 9.04 -7.81 4.48
N LEU A 63 10.08 -7.61 5.29
CA LEU A 63 11.48 -7.62 4.84
C LEU A 63 11.98 -9.03 4.49
N GLN A 64 11.31 -10.09 4.98
CA GLN A 64 11.67 -11.46 4.63
C GLN A 64 11.04 -11.88 3.31
N ALA A 65 9.74 -11.60 3.13
CA ALA A 65 9.04 -11.88 1.88
C ALA A 65 9.39 -10.89 0.76
N ARG A 66 9.93 -9.71 1.13
CA ARG A 66 10.19 -8.56 0.23
C ARG A 66 8.90 -8.02 -0.40
N GLU A 67 7.86 -7.94 0.42
CA GLU A 67 6.53 -7.51 0.00
C GLU A 67 6.13 -6.22 0.73
N MET A 68 5.37 -5.39 0.03
CA MET A 68 4.62 -4.28 0.61
C MET A 68 3.16 -4.71 0.74
N ILE A 69 2.65 -4.67 1.96
CA ILE A 69 1.26 -4.97 2.29
C ILE A 69 0.51 -3.66 2.43
N TRP A 70 -0.44 -3.42 1.53
CA TRP A 70 -1.37 -2.32 1.64
C TRP A 70 -2.29 -2.54 2.86
N ALA A 71 -2.11 -1.67 3.85
CA ALA A 71 -2.79 -1.77 5.14
C ALA A 71 -4.09 -0.94 5.14
N ASP A 72 -4.03 0.28 4.60
CA ASP A 72 -5.16 1.22 4.51
C ASP A 72 -5.95 1.37 5.82
N ILE A 73 -5.23 1.48 6.95
CA ILE A 73 -5.86 1.61 8.26
C ILE A 73 -5.87 3.07 8.68
N ALA A 74 -7.04 3.70 8.58
CA ALA A 74 -7.34 4.95 9.26
C ALA A 74 -7.71 4.65 10.72
N VAL A 75 -6.97 5.23 11.67
CA VAL A 75 -7.22 5.00 13.08
C VAL A 75 -7.98 6.20 13.64
N SER A 76 -9.20 5.94 14.12
CA SER A 76 -9.97 6.98 14.79
C SER A 76 -9.30 7.39 16.10
N THR A 77 -9.29 8.69 16.37
CA THR A 77 -8.82 9.26 17.63
C THR A 77 -9.75 8.84 18.76
N SER A 78 -9.47 7.70 19.38
CA SER A 78 -9.98 7.37 20.71
C SER A 78 -9.03 7.96 21.76
N PRO A 79 -9.50 8.49 22.91
CA PRO A 79 -8.65 9.10 23.95
C PRO A 79 -7.56 8.19 24.54
N GLN A 80 -7.47 6.94 24.10
CA GLN A 80 -6.45 5.96 24.50
C GLN A 80 -5.30 5.81 23.50
N TRP A 81 -5.39 6.36 22.29
CA TRP A 81 -4.30 6.28 21.32
C TRP A 81 -3.23 7.31 21.65
N GLN A 82 -2.11 6.84 22.17
CA GLN A 82 -1.00 7.73 22.52
C GLN A 82 -0.21 8.11 21.25
N ASN A 83 0.54 9.20 21.23
CA ASN A 83 1.21 9.63 19.99
C ASN A 83 2.55 8.92 19.70
N ASN A 84 2.92 7.92 20.51
CA ASN A 84 4.15 7.17 20.32
C ASN A 84 3.87 5.68 20.07
N VAL A 85 4.72 5.06 19.24
CA VAL A 85 4.61 3.65 18.88
C VAL A 85 4.80 2.76 20.12
N HIS A 86 5.64 3.15 21.08
CA HIS A 86 5.91 2.36 22.28
C HIS A 86 4.63 2.08 23.09
N ASN A 87 3.83 3.11 23.33
CA ASN A 87 2.61 3.03 24.11
C ASN A 87 1.42 2.47 23.30
N ASN A 88 1.52 2.42 21.97
CA ASN A 88 0.54 1.76 21.09
C ASN A 88 1.05 0.44 20.51
N LEU A 89 2.17 -0.07 21.00
CA LEU A 89 2.81 -1.24 20.40
C LEU A 89 1.85 -2.43 20.36
N ALA A 90 1.01 -2.59 21.39
CA ALA A 90 -0.01 -3.63 21.43
C ALA A 90 -1.04 -3.49 20.29
N GLY A 91 -1.57 -2.28 20.06
CA GLY A 91 -2.54 -2.02 18.99
C GLY A 91 -1.93 -2.18 17.61
N VAL A 92 -0.76 -1.58 17.38
CA VAL A 92 -0.01 -1.71 16.12
C VAL A 92 0.36 -3.17 15.84
N SER A 93 0.80 -3.91 16.85
CA SER A 93 1.14 -5.34 16.71
C SER A 93 -0.07 -6.19 16.41
N LEU A 94 -1.24 -5.90 17.00
CA LEU A 94 -2.47 -6.61 16.71
C LEU A 94 -2.91 -6.38 15.26
N MET A 95 -2.90 -5.14 14.79
CA MET A 95 -3.22 -4.80 13.40
C MET A 95 -2.23 -5.43 12.42
N LEU A 96 -0.93 -5.37 12.72
CA LEU A 96 0.11 -6.03 11.94
C LEU A 96 -0.15 -7.54 11.82
N ARG A 97 -0.47 -8.21 12.94
CA ARG A 97 -0.79 -9.65 12.92
C ARG A 97 -2.02 -9.93 12.08
N ALA A 98 -3.08 -9.13 12.21
CA ALA A 98 -4.28 -9.29 11.41
C ALA A 98 -3.99 -9.16 9.91
N LEU A 99 -3.25 -8.11 9.51
CA LEU A 99 -2.87 -7.87 8.11
C LEU A 99 -1.99 -8.98 7.53
N THR A 100 -1.00 -9.43 8.30
CA THR A 100 -0.02 -10.43 7.83
C THR A 100 -0.55 -11.86 7.85
N GLN A 101 -1.64 -12.13 8.59
CA GLN A 101 -2.31 -13.43 8.63
C GLN A 101 -3.51 -13.49 7.69
N LEU A 102 -3.98 -12.35 7.16
CA LEU A 102 -5.04 -12.32 6.17
C LEU A 102 -4.52 -12.97 4.88
N ARG A 103 -5.16 -14.06 4.45
CA ARG A 103 -5.01 -14.55 3.08
C ARG A 103 -5.85 -13.67 2.17
N LYS A 104 -5.23 -12.65 1.57
CA LYS A 104 -5.85 -11.85 0.51
C LYS A 104 -5.72 -12.59 -0.82
N LEU A 105 -6.68 -12.35 -1.71
CA LEU A 105 -6.56 -12.72 -3.12
C LEU A 105 -5.43 -11.87 -3.72
N ASP A 106 -4.46 -12.48 -4.40
CA ASP A 106 -3.45 -11.74 -5.15
C ASP A 106 -3.99 -11.35 -6.54
N LEU A 107 -3.37 -10.35 -7.17
CA LEU A 107 -3.78 -9.86 -8.49
C LEU A 107 -3.71 -10.95 -9.56
N HIS A 108 -2.74 -11.86 -9.46
CA HIS A 108 -2.61 -12.98 -10.38
C HIS A 108 -3.86 -13.87 -10.33
N THR A 109 -4.27 -14.27 -9.12
CA THR A 109 -5.46 -15.08 -8.88
C THR A 109 -6.73 -14.32 -9.28
N LEU A 110 -6.81 -13.03 -8.98
CA LEU A 110 -7.93 -12.19 -9.42
C LEU A 110 -8.10 -12.22 -10.94
N PHE A 111 -7.04 -11.93 -11.68
CA PHE A 111 -7.09 -11.92 -13.14
C PHE A 111 -7.31 -13.31 -13.72
N GLU A 112 -6.74 -14.37 -13.12
CA GLU A 112 -7.02 -15.75 -13.53
C GLU A 112 -8.51 -16.09 -13.38
N LEU A 113 -9.16 -15.66 -12.28
CA LEU A 113 -10.60 -15.84 -12.11
C LEU A 113 -11.41 -15.12 -13.18
N HIS A 114 -11.00 -13.90 -13.58
CA HIS A 114 -11.64 -13.19 -14.69
C HIS A 114 -11.42 -13.86 -16.04
N VAL A 115 -10.21 -14.34 -16.32
CA VAL A 115 -9.92 -15.11 -17.53
C VAL A 115 -10.85 -16.33 -17.59
N ARG A 116 -10.97 -17.09 -16.51
CA ARG A 116 -11.84 -18.28 -16.46
C ARG A 116 -13.33 -17.95 -16.59
N ALA A 117 -13.79 -16.84 -16.02
CA ALA A 117 -15.21 -16.51 -15.98
C ALA A 117 -15.72 -15.80 -17.24
N ARG A 118 -14.89 -14.94 -17.85
CA ARG A 118 -15.33 -14.02 -18.93
C ARG A 118 -14.33 -13.86 -20.08
N GLY A 119 -13.28 -14.68 -20.16
CA GLY A 119 -12.28 -14.57 -21.22
C GLY A 119 -11.58 -15.89 -21.56
N SER A 120 -10.36 -15.78 -22.06
CA SER A 120 -9.47 -16.90 -22.38
C SER A 120 -8.01 -16.42 -22.30
N SER A 121 -7.11 -17.30 -21.86
CA SER A 121 -5.67 -17.02 -21.92
C SER A 121 -5.16 -17.25 -23.34
N VAL A 122 -4.24 -16.40 -23.78
CA VAL A 122 -3.52 -16.53 -25.05
C VAL A 122 -2.02 -16.68 -24.79
N ASP A 123 -1.31 -17.34 -25.70
CA ASP A 123 0.12 -17.64 -25.54
C ASP A 123 1.06 -16.51 -26.00
N SER A 124 0.52 -15.53 -26.75
CA SER A 124 1.25 -14.38 -27.28
C SER A 124 0.63 -13.08 -26.81
N LEU A 125 1.47 -12.08 -26.55
CA LEU A 125 1.04 -10.71 -26.24
C LEU A 125 0.26 -10.06 -27.40
N ASP A 126 0.65 -10.38 -28.64
CA ASP A 126 0.04 -9.77 -29.84
C ASP A 126 -1.43 -10.22 -30.04
N ASP A 127 -1.79 -11.36 -29.47
CA ASP A 127 -3.15 -11.93 -29.55
C ASP A 127 -4.02 -11.53 -28.34
N ALA A 128 -3.48 -10.76 -27.40
CA ALA A 128 -4.16 -10.42 -26.15
C ALA A 128 -4.96 -9.11 -26.27
N ASP A 129 -6.28 -9.17 -26.05
CA ASP A 129 -7.11 -7.97 -25.93
C ASP A 129 -6.77 -7.12 -24.69
N THR A 130 -6.25 -7.75 -23.65
CA THR A 130 -5.84 -7.10 -22.40
C THR A 130 -4.64 -7.81 -21.82
N VAL A 131 -3.60 -7.04 -21.50
CA VAL A 131 -2.35 -7.53 -20.92
C VAL A 131 -2.29 -7.09 -19.46
N PHE A 132 -2.09 -8.05 -18.55
CA PHE A 132 -1.76 -7.78 -17.15
C PHE A 132 -0.28 -8.09 -16.94
N ALA A 133 0.55 -7.07 -16.70
CA ALA A 133 2.00 -7.25 -16.54
C ALA A 133 2.60 -6.14 -15.67
N GLU A 134 3.79 -6.37 -15.12
CA GLU A 134 4.43 -5.44 -14.19
C GLU A 134 4.75 -4.06 -14.82
N HIS A 135 5.04 -4.02 -16.12
CA HIS A 135 5.56 -2.83 -16.80
C HIS A 135 4.80 -2.44 -18.09
N GLN A 136 3.72 -3.14 -18.44
CA GLN A 136 2.94 -2.85 -19.64
C GLN A 136 1.49 -3.30 -19.50
N GLY A 137 0.59 -2.68 -20.27
CA GLY A 137 -0.84 -2.97 -20.18
C GLY A 137 -1.42 -2.45 -18.86
N ILE A 138 -2.22 -3.26 -18.19
CA ILE A 138 -2.70 -3.00 -16.82
C ILE A 138 -1.63 -3.51 -15.85
N THR A 139 -1.02 -2.59 -15.13
CA THR A 139 0.03 -2.85 -14.16
C THR A 139 -0.54 -3.03 -12.76
N PRO A 140 0.21 -3.65 -11.83
CA PRO A 140 -0.19 -3.73 -10.42
C PRO A 140 -0.44 -2.37 -9.76
N MET A 141 0.09 -1.27 -10.33
CA MET A 141 -0.06 0.09 -9.80
C MET A 141 -1.31 0.80 -10.33
N ASP A 142 -2.01 0.23 -11.32
CA ASP A 142 -3.26 0.78 -11.87
C ASP A 142 -4.47 0.45 -10.96
N LEU A 143 -4.33 0.68 -9.65
CA LEU A 143 -5.28 0.26 -8.62
C LEU A 143 -6.70 0.79 -8.86
N ASP A 144 -6.83 2.04 -9.31
CA ASP A 144 -8.13 2.65 -9.63
C ASP A 144 -8.85 1.90 -10.74
N ARG A 145 -8.11 1.54 -11.79
CA ARG A 145 -8.64 0.80 -12.93
C ARG A 145 -8.97 -0.64 -12.56
N ILE A 146 -8.08 -1.28 -11.81
CA ILE A 146 -8.30 -2.63 -11.27
C ILE A 146 -9.57 -2.66 -10.43
N SER A 147 -9.76 -1.67 -9.55
CA SER A 147 -10.94 -1.58 -8.71
C SER A 147 -12.22 -1.29 -9.49
N ALA A 148 -12.16 -0.54 -10.59
CA ALA A 148 -13.34 -0.20 -11.37
C ALA A 148 -13.81 -1.33 -12.30
N GLU A 149 -12.87 -2.14 -12.80
CA GLU A 149 -13.15 -3.13 -13.87
C GLU A 149 -13.11 -4.59 -13.39
N PHE A 150 -12.44 -4.88 -12.26
CA PHE A 150 -12.12 -6.24 -11.80
C PHE A 150 -12.46 -6.51 -10.32
N LEU A 151 -12.95 -5.53 -9.56
CA LEU A 151 -13.53 -5.73 -8.22
C LEU A 151 -15.04 -5.46 -8.25
#